data_AF-A0A4S4A4F6-F1
#
_entry.id   AF-A0A4S4A4F6-F1
#
_cell.length_a   1.000
_cell.length_b   1.000
_cell.length_c   1.000
_cell.angle_alpha   90.00
_cell.angle_beta   90.00
_cell.angle_gamma   90.00
#
_symmetry.space_group_name_H-M   'P 1'
#
loop_
_entity.id
_entity.type
_entity.pdbx_description
1 polymer ?
#
loop_
_entity_poly.entity_id
_entity_poly.type
_entity_poly.pdbx_seq_one_letter_code
_entity_poly.pdbx_strand_id
1 'polypeptide(L)'
;MKHYFIIICTLLSLTVFSQSQNELAKTKAREAIKLMDKGEIDASISMLEECQKMDPKDYTYPYEIAYAYMLKKEYQKAISILNKTKKYKNCNSQVYQMSGNCYSYLDQPEKAIKEYDAGIKIFPNAGNLYLEKGNVFLIQEKYDEACANYINGLEADPMFPSNYYRLAKIFMSSNQKLSGLIYGEIFMNLERTTKRASEMSELLYKTYQNTITINNDSTRVDFCKIVMSVDEIKDGKFKMPFCGMFGKNFMLGMDGQKELNLKSLSKMRIGFLQNYFMEDYKEYPNVLFAYQKQLMDRNLMDAYSHYLLQMGNPEEFKKWKEQNEELYNEFVDWYTYPKNEFVVNNTSLYYPK
;
A
#
# COMPACT_ATOMS: atom_id res chain seq x y z
N MET A 1 17.53 -41.36 -51.96
CA MET A 1 16.21 -40.94 -51.42
C MET A 1 16.01 -41.61 -50.06
N LYS A 2 15.44 -40.87 -49.09
CA LYS A 2 14.92 -41.31 -47.78
C LYS A 2 15.93 -41.53 -46.64
N HIS A 3 15.98 -40.59 -45.70
CA HIS A 3 15.37 -40.68 -44.35
C HIS A 3 15.90 -39.56 -43.45
N TYR A 4 15.24 -38.39 -43.44
CA TYR A 4 15.49 -37.30 -42.48
C TYR A 4 14.20 -36.62 -41.98
N PHE A 5 13.02 -37.23 -42.13
CA PHE A 5 11.73 -36.55 -41.92
C PHE A 5 10.93 -36.97 -40.66
N ILE A 6 11.48 -37.79 -39.75
CA ILE A 6 10.71 -38.33 -38.60
C ILE A 6 10.96 -37.58 -37.27
N ILE A 7 12.04 -36.81 -37.14
CA ILE A 7 12.40 -36.16 -35.87
C ILE A 7 11.54 -34.90 -35.59
N ILE A 8 11.05 -34.21 -36.63
CA ILE A 8 10.28 -32.97 -36.46
C ILE A 8 8.84 -33.24 -35.97
N CYS A 9 8.18 -34.29 -36.46
CA CYS A 9 6.82 -34.63 -36.04
C CYS A 9 6.72 -35.18 -34.61
N THR A 10 7.72 -35.95 -34.14
CA THR A 10 7.75 -36.47 -32.77
C THR A 10 8.05 -35.38 -31.74
N LEU A 11 8.92 -34.41 -32.09
CA LEU A 11 9.16 -33.22 -31.26
C LEU A 11 7.89 -32.37 -31.13
N LEU A 12 7.17 -32.12 -32.23
CA LEU A 12 5.89 -31.40 -32.22
C LEU A 12 4.83 -32.12 -31.36
N SER A 13 4.68 -33.43 -31.47
CA SER A 13 3.71 -34.19 -30.66
C SER A 13 4.05 -34.21 -29.17
N LEU A 14 5.34 -34.28 -28.82
CA LEU A 14 5.80 -34.23 -27.43
C LEU A 14 5.57 -32.84 -26.81
N THR A 15 5.77 -31.77 -27.59
CA THR A 15 5.51 -30.40 -27.11
C THR A 15 4.02 -30.15 -26.89
N VAL A 16 3.14 -30.62 -27.78
CA VAL A 16 1.69 -30.48 -27.63
C VAL A 16 1.16 -31.29 -26.44
N PHE A 17 1.69 -32.50 -26.23
CA PHE A 17 1.32 -33.35 -25.10
C PHE A 17 1.80 -32.75 -23.75
N SER A 18 3.04 -32.27 -23.68
CA SER A 18 3.56 -31.59 -22.48
C SER A 18 2.77 -30.32 -22.18
N GLN A 19 2.43 -29.53 -23.20
CA GLN A 19 1.60 -28.33 -23.02
C GLN A 19 0.20 -28.67 -22.52
N SER A 20 -0.40 -29.76 -23.02
CA SER A 20 -1.70 -30.26 -22.55
C SER A 20 -1.66 -30.71 -21.08
N GLN A 21 -0.57 -31.36 -20.64
CA GLN A 21 -0.40 -31.75 -19.23
C GLN A 21 -0.22 -30.54 -18.31
N ASN A 22 0.54 -29.52 -18.72
CA ASN A 22 0.73 -28.31 -17.93
C ASN A 22 -0.57 -27.53 -17.74
N GLU A 23 -1.41 -27.41 -18.77
CA GLU A 23 -2.72 -26.75 -18.64
C GLU A 23 -3.70 -27.53 -17.74
N LEU A 24 -3.63 -28.87 -17.79
CA LEU A 24 -4.37 -29.71 -16.86
C LEU A 24 -3.90 -29.52 -15.41
N ALA A 25 -2.58 -29.45 -15.18
CA ALA A 25 -2.00 -29.20 -13.86
C ALA A 25 -2.44 -27.84 -13.30
N LYS A 26 -2.45 -26.78 -14.11
CA LYS A 26 -2.97 -25.46 -13.71
C LYS A 26 -4.46 -25.51 -13.36
N THR A 27 -5.26 -26.26 -14.11
CA THR A 27 -6.69 -26.39 -13.83
C THR A 27 -6.94 -27.12 -12.51
N LYS A 28 -6.26 -28.25 -12.29
CA LYS A 28 -6.28 -28.96 -11.01
C LYS A 28 -5.80 -28.07 -9.85
N ALA A 29 -4.75 -27.27 -10.03
CA ALA A 29 -4.27 -26.39 -8.98
C ALA A 29 -5.31 -25.34 -8.56
N ARG A 30 -6.12 -24.81 -9.49
CA ARG A 30 -7.25 -23.93 -9.14
C ARG A 30 -8.31 -24.65 -8.30
N GLU A 31 -8.55 -25.94 -8.53
CA GLU A 31 -9.45 -26.75 -7.70
C GLU A 31 -8.84 -27.01 -6.33
N ALA A 32 -7.53 -27.29 -6.26
CA ALA A 32 -6.82 -27.46 -5.01
C ALA A 32 -6.88 -26.19 -4.13
N ILE A 33 -6.75 -25.01 -4.72
CA ILE A 33 -6.88 -23.74 -3.99
C ILE A 33 -8.30 -23.60 -3.42
N LYS A 34 -9.35 -23.96 -4.18
CA LYS A 34 -10.73 -23.96 -3.66
C LYS A 34 -10.93 -24.94 -2.51
N LEU A 35 -10.26 -26.09 -2.53
CA LEU A 35 -10.28 -27.04 -1.40
C LEU A 35 -9.64 -26.42 -0.16
N MET A 36 -8.51 -25.71 -0.33
CA MET A 36 -7.85 -24.99 0.75
C MET A 36 -8.75 -23.90 1.35
N ASP A 37 -9.47 -23.14 0.52
CA ASP A 37 -10.43 -22.13 0.97
C ASP A 37 -11.61 -22.72 1.78
N LYS A 38 -11.97 -23.98 1.50
CA LYS A 38 -12.99 -24.73 2.27
C LYS A 38 -12.44 -25.37 3.55
N GLY A 39 -11.13 -25.27 3.80
CA GLY A 39 -10.46 -25.93 4.92
C GLY A 39 -10.08 -27.40 4.67
N GLU A 40 -10.30 -27.92 3.46
CA GLU A 40 -9.89 -29.28 3.05
C GLU A 40 -8.40 -29.31 2.67
N ILE A 41 -7.54 -28.92 3.62
CA ILE A 41 -6.13 -28.61 3.35
C ILE A 41 -5.33 -29.85 2.90
N ASP A 42 -5.54 -31.02 3.49
CA ASP A 42 -4.79 -32.24 3.12
C ASP A 42 -5.15 -32.75 1.72
N ALA A 43 -6.41 -32.60 1.31
CA ALA A 43 -6.86 -32.91 -0.05
C ALA A 43 -6.23 -31.93 -1.06
N SER A 44 -6.18 -30.64 -0.71
CA SER A 44 -5.48 -29.62 -1.50
C SER A 44 -4.01 -29.96 -1.70
N ILE A 45 -3.28 -30.28 -0.62
CA ILE A 45 -1.87 -30.67 -0.68
C ILE A 45 -1.66 -31.86 -1.62
N SER A 46 -2.45 -32.94 -1.45
CA SER A 46 -2.35 -34.14 -2.28
C SER A 46 -2.52 -33.82 -3.77
N MET A 47 -3.50 -32.97 -4.10
CA MET A 47 -3.76 -32.54 -5.47
C MET A 47 -2.63 -31.65 -6.02
N LEU A 48 -2.08 -30.75 -5.22
CA LEU A 48 -0.96 -29.90 -5.62
C LEU A 48 0.33 -30.71 -5.84
N GLU A 49 0.55 -31.77 -5.07
CA GLU A 49 1.66 -32.70 -5.29
C GLU A 49 1.53 -33.44 -6.63
N GLU A 50 0.31 -33.80 -7.05
CA GLU A 50 0.07 -34.30 -8.40
C GLU A 50 0.38 -33.25 -9.46
N CYS A 51 -0.07 -32.00 -9.27
CA CYS A 51 0.19 -30.90 -10.20
C CYS A 51 1.70 -30.67 -10.38
N GLN A 52 2.46 -30.71 -9.27
CA GLN A 52 3.91 -30.57 -9.30
C GLN A 52 4.61 -31.72 -10.05
N LYS A 53 4.06 -32.95 -10.00
CA LYS A 53 4.60 -34.06 -10.81
C LYS A 53 4.32 -33.87 -12.30
N MET A 54 3.16 -33.31 -12.63
CA MET A 54 2.74 -33.07 -14.02
C MET A 54 3.50 -31.91 -14.67
N ASP A 55 3.70 -30.81 -13.94
CA ASP A 55 4.48 -29.66 -14.40
C ASP A 55 5.55 -29.27 -13.35
N PRO A 56 6.69 -29.99 -13.31
CA PRO A 56 7.71 -29.85 -12.27
C PRO A 56 8.52 -28.55 -12.34
N LYS A 57 8.35 -27.74 -13.41
CA LYS A 57 9.06 -26.48 -13.60
C LYS A 57 8.29 -25.28 -13.05
N ASP A 58 7.02 -25.45 -12.72
CA ASP A 58 6.21 -24.40 -12.12
C ASP A 58 6.41 -24.39 -10.60
N TYR A 59 6.88 -23.26 -10.07
CA TYR A 59 7.13 -23.09 -8.63
C TYR A 59 5.85 -22.79 -7.85
N THR A 60 4.75 -22.46 -8.53
CA THR A 60 3.48 -22.11 -7.88
C THR A 60 2.94 -23.28 -7.08
N TYR A 61 3.04 -24.53 -7.56
CA TYR A 61 2.56 -25.69 -6.80
C TYR A 61 3.30 -25.89 -5.46
N PRO A 62 4.64 -25.99 -5.40
CA PRO A 62 5.32 -26.09 -4.11
C PRO A 62 5.16 -24.82 -3.24
N TYR A 63 4.93 -23.64 -3.84
CA TYR A 63 4.56 -22.44 -3.08
C TYR A 63 3.18 -22.58 -2.40
N GLU A 64 2.15 -23.03 -3.11
CA GLU A 64 0.82 -23.28 -2.55
C GLU A 64 0.83 -24.40 -1.51
N ILE A 65 1.63 -25.46 -1.71
CA ILE A 65 1.81 -26.52 -0.69
C ILE A 65 2.45 -25.93 0.57
N ALA A 66 3.47 -25.06 0.43
CA ALA A 66 4.06 -24.39 1.59
C ALA A 66 3.05 -23.50 2.32
N TYR A 67 2.21 -22.78 1.58
CA TYR A 67 1.13 -21.98 2.15
C TYR A 67 0.10 -22.84 2.90
N ALA A 68 -0.29 -23.98 2.33
CA ALA A 68 -1.15 -24.95 3.01
C ALA A 68 -0.55 -25.42 4.35
N TYR A 69 0.76 -25.70 4.40
CA TYR A 69 1.43 -26.01 5.67
C TYR A 69 1.49 -24.82 6.64
N MET A 70 1.59 -23.58 6.16
CA MET A 70 1.47 -22.40 7.01
C MET A 70 0.08 -22.27 7.64
N LEU A 71 -0.99 -22.55 6.88
CA LEU A 71 -2.36 -22.56 7.40
C LEU A 71 -2.53 -23.62 8.51
N LYS A 72 -1.87 -24.77 8.36
CA LYS A 72 -1.77 -25.81 9.40
C LYS A 72 -0.84 -25.44 10.57
N LYS A 73 -0.20 -24.28 10.53
CA LYS A 73 0.85 -23.82 11.48
C LYS A 73 2.07 -24.74 11.54
N GLU A 74 2.29 -25.55 10.51
CA GLU A 74 3.44 -26.44 10.37
C GLU A 74 4.61 -25.70 9.70
N TYR A 75 5.04 -24.59 10.30
CA TYR A 75 5.98 -23.63 9.71
C TYR A 75 7.32 -24.26 9.28
N GLN A 76 7.83 -25.23 10.04
CA GLN A 76 9.09 -25.91 9.70
C GLN A 76 9.00 -26.72 8.39
N LYS A 77 7.83 -27.31 8.10
CA LYS A 77 7.59 -28.00 6.82
C LYS A 77 7.47 -27.02 5.68
N ALA A 78 6.74 -25.92 5.87
CA ALA A 78 6.64 -24.84 4.89
C ALA A 78 8.04 -24.29 4.53
N ILE A 79 8.89 -24.00 5.52
CA ILE A 79 10.27 -23.55 5.30
C ILE A 79 11.07 -24.57 4.47
N SER A 80 10.96 -25.86 4.80
CA SER A 80 11.66 -26.93 4.07
C SER A 80 11.27 -26.96 2.58
N ILE A 81 9.98 -26.77 2.29
CA ILE A 81 9.47 -26.71 0.92
C ILE A 81 9.96 -25.43 0.23
N LEU A 82 9.80 -24.27 0.87
CA LEU A 82 10.22 -22.96 0.33
C LEU A 82 11.72 -22.92 0.01
N ASN A 83 12.57 -23.56 0.81
CA ASN A 83 14.00 -23.68 0.53
C ASN A 83 14.30 -24.47 -0.76
N LYS A 84 13.44 -25.41 -1.14
CA LYS A 84 13.51 -26.07 -2.45
C LYS A 84 12.90 -25.16 -3.54
N THR A 85 11.80 -24.48 -3.25
CA THR A 85 11.12 -23.55 -4.17
C THR A 85 12.02 -22.40 -4.62
N LYS A 86 12.89 -21.88 -3.76
CA LYS A 86 13.89 -20.84 -4.09
C LYS A 86 14.86 -21.23 -5.22
N LYS A 87 14.99 -22.53 -5.53
CA LYS A 87 15.87 -23.03 -6.61
C LYS A 87 15.21 -22.95 -8.00
N TYR A 88 13.92 -22.62 -8.07
CA TYR A 88 13.21 -22.46 -9.33
C TYR A 88 13.60 -21.14 -10.00
N LYS A 89 13.86 -21.19 -11.32
CA LYS A 89 14.35 -20.03 -12.10
C LYS A 89 13.34 -18.88 -12.20
N ASN A 90 12.05 -19.20 -12.08
CA ASN A 90 10.93 -18.27 -12.25
C ASN A 90 10.25 -17.90 -10.92
N CYS A 91 10.84 -18.23 -9.77
CA CYS A 91 10.28 -17.80 -8.48
C CYS A 91 10.34 -16.28 -8.31
N ASN A 92 9.49 -15.74 -7.44
CA ASN A 92 9.38 -14.31 -7.16
C ASN A 92 9.62 -13.99 -5.67
N SER A 93 9.50 -12.72 -5.30
CA SER A 93 9.73 -12.25 -3.92
C SER A 93 8.80 -12.89 -2.88
N GLN A 94 7.60 -13.36 -3.28
CA GLN A 94 6.63 -13.95 -2.35
C GLN A 94 7.16 -15.23 -1.68
N VAL A 95 8.04 -15.99 -2.34
CA VAL A 95 8.68 -17.16 -1.76
C VAL A 95 9.56 -16.79 -0.56
N TYR A 96 10.30 -15.68 -0.65
CA TYR A 96 11.14 -15.16 0.42
C TYR A 96 10.30 -14.53 1.53
N GLN A 97 9.26 -13.79 1.15
CA GLN A 97 8.28 -13.23 2.09
C GLN A 97 7.66 -14.33 2.95
N MET A 98 7.16 -15.40 2.32
CA MET A 98 6.53 -16.53 3.01
C MET A 98 7.53 -17.26 3.92
N SER A 99 8.77 -17.44 3.46
CA SER A 99 9.83 -18.07 4.23
C SER A 99 10.19 -17.26 5.47
N GLY A 100 10.36 -15.94 5.33
CA GLY A 100 10.61 -15.05 6.45
C GLY A 100 9.43 -15.01 7.43
N ASN A 101 8.19 -14.96 6.91
CA ASN A 101 6.98 -14.97 7.74
C ASN A 101 6.90 -16.25 8.58
N CYS A 102 7.26 -17.41 8.03
CA CYS A 102 7.37 -18.66 8.80
C CYS A 102 8.37 -18.54 9.95
N TYR A 103 9.54 -17.92 9.74
CA TYR A 103 10.49 -17.68 10.82
C TYR A 103 9.96 -16.69 11.86
N SER A 104 9.24 -15.63 11.44
CA SER A 104 8.58 -14.72 12.38
C SER A 104 7.53 -15.43 13.23
N TYR A 105 6.70 -16.31 12.65
CA TYR A 105 5.73 -17.10 13.41
C TYR A 105 6.36 -18.12 14.37
N LEU A 106 7.62 -18.51 14.13
CA LEU A 106 8.41 -19.34 15.01
C LEU A 106 9.20 -18.53 16.05
N ASP A 107 8.92 -17.23 16.18
CA ASP A 107 9.62 -16.30 17.08
C ASP A 107 11.14 -16.27 16.83
N GLN A 108 11.55 -16.29 15.55
CA GLN A 108 12.94 -16.26 15.12
C GLN A 108 13.22 -15.02 14.24
N PRO A 109 13.15 -13.81 14.82
CA PRO A 109 13.20 -12.55 14.06
C PRO A 109 14.51 -12.37 13.28
N GLU A 110 15.66 -12.81 13.81
CA GLU A 110 16.94 -12.68 13.10
C GLU A 110 16.99 -13.55 11.83
N LYS A 111 16.32 -14.71 11.85
CA LYS A 111 16.22 -15.56 10.66
C LYS A 111 15.20 -15.00 9.66
N ALA A 112 14.10 -14.44 10.14
CA ALA A 112 13.13 -13.75 9.29
C ALA A 112 13.80 -12.59 8.53
N ILE A 113 14.54 -11.73 9.25
CA ILE A 113 15.29 -10.62 8.63
C ILE A 113 16.29 -11.12 7.59
N LYS A 114 17.06 -12.18 7.90
CA LYS A 114 17.99 -12.78 6.93
C LYS A 114 17.30 -13.29 5.67
N GLU A 115 16.10 -13.87 5.80
CA GLU A 115 15.31 -14.31 4.64
C GLU A 115 14.82 -13.13 3.80
N TYR A 116 14.33 -12.06 4.43
CA TYR A 116 13.93 -10.85 3.71
C TYR A 116 15.13 -10.19 3.03
N ASP A 117 16.27 -10.09 3.69
CA ASP A 117 17.51 -9.52 3.11
C ASP A 117 18.00 -10.33 1.91
N ALA A 118 17.96 -11.67 2.01
CA ALA A 118 18.28 -12.54 0.88
C ALA A 118 17.32 -12.31 -0.30
N GLY A 119 16.02 -12.15 -0.01
CA GLY A 119 15.02 -11.82 -1.01
C GLY A 119 15.25 -10.44 -1.64
N ILE A 120 15.51 -9.41 -0.84
CA ILE A 120 15.76 -8.03 -1.29
C ILE A 120 16.97 -7.97 -2.22
N LYS A 121 18.03 -8.74 -1.93
CA LYS A 121 19.21 -8.83 -2.80
C LYS A 121 18.87 -9.34 -4.21
N ILE A 122 17.87 -10.20 -4.34
CA ILE A 122 17.47 -10.81 -5.61
C ILE A 122 16.35 -9.98 -6.27
N PHE A 123 15.44 -9.43 -5.48
CA PHE A 123 14.30 -8.63 -5.89
C PHE A 123 14.35 -7.26 -5.22
N PRO A 124 15.26 -6.36 -5.63
CA PRO A 124 15.46 -5.08 -4.95
C PRO A 124 14.25 -4.14 -5.03
N ASN A 125 13.36 -4.36 -6.00
CA ASN A 125 12.14 -3.58 -6.22
C ASN A 125 10.89 -4.24 -5.60
N ALA A 126 11.05 -5.14 -4.63
CA ALA A 126 9.96 -5.87 -4.01
C ALA A 126 9.51 -5.19 -2.71
N GLY A 127 8.54 -4.26 -2.81
CA GLY A 127 8.02 -3.50 -1.66
C GLY A 127 7.51 -4.38 -0.51
N ASN A 128 7.02 -5.58 -0.82
CA ASN A 128 6.55 -6.56 0.16
C ASN A 128 7.66 -7.07 1.09
N LEU A 129 8.91 -7.18 0.63
CA LEU A 129 10.00 -7.67 1.48
C LEU A 129 10.45 -6.61 2.50
N TYR A 130 10.51 -5.35 2.07
CA TYR A 130 10.77 -4.23 2.98
C TYR A 130 9.65 -4.06 3.99
N LEU A 131 8.39 -4.24 3.58
CA LEU A 131 7.24 -4.27 4.49
C LEU A 131 7.43 -5.31 5.59
N GLU A 132 7.69 -6.56 5.24
CA GLU A 132 7.78 -7.62 6.27
C GLU A 132 9.00 -7.45 7.17
N LYS A 133 10.12 -6.97 6.63
CA LYS A 133 11.28 -6.60 7.44
C LYS A 133 10.94 -5.47 8.43
N GLY A 134 10.24 -4.44 7.96
CA GLY A 134 9.72 -3.36 8.82
C GLY A 134 8.73 -3.88 9.87
N ASN A 135 7.87 -4.84 9.54
CA ASN A 135 6.94 -5.46 10.48
C ASN A 135 7.68 -6.19 11.61
N VAL A 136 8.81 -6.85 11.34
CA VAL A 136 9.63 -7.49 12.38
C VAL A 136 10.18 -6.45 13.37
N PHE A 137 10.71 -5.33 12.88
CA PHE A 137 11.17 -4.24 13.75
C PHE A 137 10.03 -3.59 14.53
N LEU A 138 8.85 -3.44 13.90
CA LEU A 138 7.67 -2.92 14.57
C LEU A 138 7.22 -3.80 15.75
N ILE A 139 7.25 -5.13 15.60
CA ILE A 139 6.96 -6.08 16.68
C ILE A 139 7.99 -5.97 17.82
N GLN A 140 9.23 -5.63 17.49
CA GLN A 140 10.29 -5.34 18.46
C GLN A 140 10.24 -3.91 19.04
N GLU A 141 9.19 -3.13 18.73
CA GLU A 141 9.01 -1.73 19.13
C GLU A 141 10.14 -0.79 18.65
N LYS A 142 10.89 -1.21 17.63
CA LYS A 142 11.95 -0.44 16.97
C LYS A 142 11.36 0.41 15.86
N TYR A 143 10.67 1.48 16.25
CA TYR A 143 9.87 2.31 15.33
C TYR A 143 10.70 3.00 14.25
N ASP A 144 11.90 3.49 14.58
CA ASP A 144 12.77 4.17 13.61
C ASP A 144 13.25 3.20 12.52
N GLU A 145 13.69 1.99 12.91
CA GLU A 145 14.06 0.95 11.97
C GLU A 145 12.87 0.45 11.15
N ALA A 146 11.68 0.33 11.76
CA ALA A 146 10.46 -0.02 11.04
C ALA A 146 10.13 1.02 9.97
N CYS A 147 10.09 2.30 10.33
CA CYS A 147 9.86 3.42 9.41
C CYS A 147 10.89 3.47 8.28
N ALA A 148 12.18 3.31 8.60
CA ALA A 148 13.24 3.28 7.59
C ALA A 148 13.03 2.15 6.57
N ASN A 149 12.63 0.95 7.02
CA ASN A 149 12.32 -0.14 6.09
C ASN A 149 11.08 0.14 5.24
N TYR A 150 10.00 0.69 5.82
CA TYR A 150 8.83 1.04 5.01
C TYR A 150 9.15 2.12 3.97
N ILE A 151 9.97 3.13 4.31
CA ILE A 151 10.42 4.17 3.38
C ILE A 151 11.28 3.56 2.26
N ASN A 152 12.23 2.69 2.58
CA ASN A 152 12.98 1.94 1.56
C ASN A 152 12.03 1.11 0.67
N GLY A 153 10.95 0.58 1.25
CA GLY A 153 9.89 -0.10 0.50
C GLY A 153 9.11 0.82 -0.45
N LEU A 154 8.92 2.10 -0.10
CA LEU A 154 8.34 3.10 -1.00
C LEU A 154 9.29 3.42 -2.15
N GLU A 155 10.59 3.48 -1.90
CA GLU A 155 11.61 3.69 -2.94
C GLU A 155 11.74 2.48 -3.88
N ALA A 156 11.60 1.26 -3.34
CA ALA A 156 11.69 0.03 -4.10
C ALA A 156 10.45 -0.22 -4.98
N ASP A 157 9.26 0.02 -4.42
CA ASP A 157 7.97 -0.18 -5.10
C ASP A 157 6.97 0.90 -4.63
N PRO A 158 6.98 2.08 -5.28
CA PRO A 158 6.10 3.19 -4.93
C PRO A 158 4.61 2.86 -5.05
N MET A 159 4.24 1.84 -5.82
CA MET A 159 2.83 1.48 -5.98
C MET A 159 2.39 0.43 -4.94
N PHE A 160 3.26 -0.01 -4.03
CA PHE A 160 2.93 -1.00 -3.00
C PHE A 160 2.23 -0.36 -1.78
N PRO A 161 0.89 -0.50 -1.62
CA PRO A 161 0.11 0.33 -0.70
C PRO A 161 0.43 0.05 0.79
N SER A 162 0.89 -1.16 1.11
CA SER A 162 1.06 -1.59 2.50
C SER A 162 2.16 -0.84 3.25
N ASN A 163 3.20 -0.37 2.56
CA ASN A 163 4.23 0.47 3.18
C ASN A 163 3.65 1.82 3.62
N TYR A 164 2.83 2.46 2.78
CA TYR A 164 2.09 3.67 3.15
C TYR A 164 1.15 3.46 4.33
N TYR A 165 0.40 2.35 4.32
CA TYR A 165 -0.52 2.03 5.41
C TYR A 165 0.20 1.92 6.77
N ARG A 166 1.38 1.30 6.82
CA ARG A 166 2.18 1.18 8.05
C ARG A 166 2.73 2.54 8.50
N LEU A 167 3.32 3.30 7.58
CA LEU A 167 3.84 4.64 7.86
C LEU A 167 2.74 5.58 8.36
N ALA A 168 1.57 5.56 7.71
CA ALA A 168 0.42 6.36 8.09
C ALA A 168 0.03 6.12 9.56
N LYS A 169 -0.13 4.84 9.95
CA LYS A 169 -0.51 4.47 11.32
C LYS A 169 0.53 4.93 12.36
N ILE A 170 1.82 4.72 12.08
CA ILE A 170 2.90 5.13 13.00
C ILE A 170 2.94 6.65 13.15
N PHE A 171 2.88 7.38 12.03
CA PHE A 171 3.02 8.84 12.07
C PHE A 171 1.79 9.55 12.65
N MET A 172 0.58 9.06 12.40
CA MET A 172 -0.64 9.61 13.02
C MET A 172 -0.66 9.44 14.55
N SER A 173 0.00 8.40 15.08
CA SER A 173 0.18 8.23 16.53
C SER A 173 1.40 8.98 17.10
N SER A 174 2.12 9.75 16.28
CA SER A 174 3.33 10.47 16.67
C SER A 174 3.14 12.00 16.63
N ASN A 175 4.20 12.75 16.91
CA ASN A 175 4.23 14.21 16.72
C ASN A 175 4.38 14.65 15.25
N GLN A 176 4.31 13.73 14.28
CA GLN A 176 4.37 14.01 12.84
C GLN A 176 3.07 13.63 12.14
N LYS A 177 1.93 14.05 12.70
CA LYS A 177 0.59 13.69 12.23
C LYS A 177 0.35 14.04 10.75
N LEU A 178 0.96 15.13 10.25
CA LEU A 178 0.91 15.52 8.84
C LEU A 178 1.43 14.42 7.90
N SER A 179 2.59 13.86 8.20
CA SER A 179 3.17 12.77 7.40
C SER A 179 2.24 11.56 7.41
N GLY A 180 1.60 11.30 8.56
CA GLY A 180 0.56 10.31 8.71
C GLY A 180 -0.62 10.56 7.76
N LEU A 181 -1.19 11.77 7.76
CA LEU A 181 -2.28 12.18 6.88
C LEU A 181 -1.94 12.00 5.40
N ILE A 182 -0.75 12.43 4.98
CA ILE A 182 -0.30 12.32 3.58
C ILE A 182 -0.16 10.86 3.16
N TYR A 183 0.53 10.03 3.96
CA TYR A 183 0.70 8.62 3.64
C TYR A 183 -0.62 7.85 3.69
N GLY A 184 -1.50 8.17 4.65
CA GLY A 184 -2.83 7.57 4.74
C GLY A 184 -3.68 7.89 3.52
N GLU A 185 -3.62 9.12 3.02
CA GLU A 185 -4.35 9.51 1.83
C GLU A 185 -3.75 8.91 0.54
N ILE A 186 -2.43 8.83 0.42
CA ILE A 186 -1.79 8.09 -0.69
C ILE A 186 -2.26 6.62 -0.68
N PHE A 187 -2.25 5.97 0.49
CA PHE A 187 -2.77 4.61 0.64
C PHE A 187 -4.22 4.50 0.15
N MET A 188 -5.10 5.43 0.54
CA MET A 188 -6.51 5.43 0.11
C MET A 188 -6.69 5.56 -1.40
N ASN A 189 -5.74 6.19 -2.09
CA ASN A 189 -5.75 6.31 -3.55
C ASN A 189 -5.22 5.04 -4.25
N LEU A 190 -4.29 4.32 -3.63
CA LEU A 190 -3.68 3.09 -4.17
C LEU A 190 -4.49 1.81 -3.85
N GLU A 191 -5.09 1.72 -2.66
CA GLU A 191 -5.91 0.59 -2.23
C GLU A 191 -7.31 1.09 -1.83
N ARG A 192 -8.29 0.79 -2.67
CA ARG A 192 -9.66 1.28 -2.56
C ARG A 192 -10.60 0.16 -2.15
N THR A 193 -11.69 0.49 -1.45
CA THR A 193 -12.81 -0.44 -1.17
C THR A 193 -12.46 -1.70 -0.37
N THR A 194 -11.36 -1.67 0.41
CA THR A 194 -10.99 -2.76 1.33
C THR A 194 -11.34 -2.41 2.77
N LYS A 195 -11.37 -3.42 3.65
CA LYS A 195 -11.50 -3.19 5.11
C LYS A 195 -10.41 -2.25 5.65
N ARG A 196 -9.19 -2.35 5.12
CA ARG A 196 -8.08 -1.46 5.47
C ARG A 196 -8.32 -0.03 5.00
N ALA A 197 -8.92 0.16 3.82
CA ALA A 197 -9.34 1.47 3.35
C ALA A 197 -10.41 2.08 4.27
N SER A 198 -11.38 1.29 4.72
CA SER A 198 -12.37 1.75 5.70
C SER A 198 -11.73 2.16 7.04
N GLU A 199 -10.80 1.37 7.57
CA GLU A 199 -10.04 1.69 8.78
C GLU A 199 -9.23 2.98 8.61
N MET A 200 -8.53 3.14 7.48
CA MET A 200 -7.73 4.34 7.22
C MET A 200 -8.61 5.59 7.07
N SER A 201 -9.77 5.48 6.41
CA SER A 201 -10.74 6.58 6.29
C SER A 201 -11.18 7.10 7.67
N GLU A 202 -11.48 6.19 8.60
CA GLU A 202 -11.83 6.53 9.97
C GLU A 202 -10.64 7.18 10.70
N LEU A 203 -9.44 6.61 10.56
CA LEU A 203 -8.24 7.11 11.21
C LEU A 203 -7.83 8.50 10.71
N LEU A 204 -7.95 8.77 9.40
CA LEU A 204 -7.71 10.09 8.80
C LEU A 204 -8.63 11.15 9.44
N TYR A 205 -9.93 10.85 9.53
CA TYR A 205 -10.91 11.77 10.12
C TYR A 205 -10.63 12.03 11.60
N LYS A 206 -10.39 10.97 12.40
CA LYS A 206 -10.02 11.11 13.81
C LYS A 206 -8.73 11.90 14.00
N THR A 207 -7.76 11.73 13.11
CA THR A 207 -6.51 12.49 13.15
C THR A 207 -6.77 13.98 12.92
N TYR A 208 -7.62 14.35 11.95
CA TYR A 208 -8.07 15.74 11.80
C TYR A 208 -8.77 16.26 13.06
N GLN A 209 -9.70 15.49 13.64
CA GLN A 209 -10.40 15.87 14.87
C GLN A 209 -9.46 16.12 16.05
N ASN A 210 -8.42 15.31 16.19
CA ASN A 210 -7.43 15.45 17.26
C ASN A 210 -6.41 16.56 16.99
N THR A 211 -6.27 16.98 15.73
CA THR A 211 -5.27 17.95 15.29
C THR A 211 -5.82 19.37 15.24
N ILE A 212 -7.12 19.53 15.04
CA ILE A 212 -7.77 20.83 14.85
C ILE A 212 -8.65 21.12 16.07
N THR A 213 -8.46 22.27 16.69
CA THR A 213 -9.39 22.80 17.69
C THR A 213 -10.01 24.08 17.18
N ILE A 214 -11.34 24.16 17.18
CA ILE A 214 -12.10 25.36 16.87
C ILE A 214 -12.96 25.69 18.09
N ASN A 215 -12.59 26.75 18.81
CA ASN A 215 -13.34 27.29 19.93
C ASN A 215 -13.68 28.76 19.63
N ASN A 216 -14.64 29.34 20.35
CA ASN A 216 -15.04 30.74 20.19
C ASN A 216 -13.87 31.73 20.34
N ASP A 217 -12.90 31.41 21.21
CA ASP A 217 -11.78 32.30 21.55
C ASP A 217 -10.45 31.93 20.86
N SER A 218 -10.34 30.72 20.29
CA SER A 218 -9.11 30.28 19.64
C SER A 218 -9.35 29.15 18.63
N THR A 219 -8.70 29.30 17.47
CA THR A 219 -8.57 28.24 16.47
C THR A 219 -7.10 27.85 16.38
N ARG A 220 -6.79 26.56 16.49
CA ARG A 220 -5.41 26.04 16.46
C ARG A 220 -5.31 24.73 15.71
N VAL A 221 -4.13 24.49 15.14
CA VAL A 221 -3.76 23.24 14.46
C VAL A 221 -2.47 22.67 15.06
N ASP A 222 -2.39 21.34 15.18
CA ASP A 222 -1.24 20.60 15.73
C ASP A 222 -0.81 19.45 14.80
N PHE A 223 -0.50 19.80 13.55
CA PHE A 223 -0.16 18.84 12.49
C PHE A 223 1.22 18.20 12.70
N CYS A 224 2.18 18.96 13.21
CA CYS A 224 3.46 18.43 13.63
C CYS A 224 4.22 19.41 14.54
N LYS A 225 5.30 18.94 15.16
CA LYS A 225 6.32 19.80 15.75
C LYS A 225 7.21 20.41 14.66
N ILE A 226 7.24 21.75 14.56
CA ILE A 226 8.17 22.46 13.69
C ILE A 226 9.52 22.59 14.40
N VAL A 227 10.56 22.02 13.81
CA VAL A 227 11.96 22.18 14.22
C VAL A 227 12.66 22.94 13.11
N MET A 228 13.47 23.94 13.48
CA MET A 228 14.21 24.78 12.53
C MET A 228 15.71 24.65 12.80
N SER A 229 16.51 24.60 11.74
CA SER A 229 17.98 24.61 11.81
C SER A 229 18.55 25.78 11.01
N VAL A 230 19.72 26.28 11.44
CA VAL A 230 20.48 27.28 10.68
C VAL A 230 20.87 26.77 9.29
N ASP A 231 21.02 25.45 9.12
CA ASP A 231 21.34 24.81 7.84
C ASP A 231 20.22 24.96 6.78
N GLU A 232 19.00 25.29 7.21
CA GLU A 232 17.86 25.54 6.32
C GLU A 232 17.91 26.94 5.67
N ILE A 233 18.79 27.81 6.16
CA ILE A 233 19.05 29.13 5.59
C ILE A 233 20.12 28.98 4.50
N LYS A 234 19.72 29.10 3.23
CA LYS A 234 20.66 29.09 2.09
C LYS A 234 20.61 30.43 1.38
N ASP A 235 21.78 31.00 1.11
CA ASP A 235 21.93 32.30 0.43
C ASP A 235 21.10 33.43 1.06
N GLY A 236 21.01 33.43 2.39
CA GLY A 236 20.22 34.40 3.17
C GLY A 236 18.69 34.23 3.05
N LYS A 237 18.22 33.17 2.38
CA LYS A 237 16.79 32.86 2.26
C LYS A 237 16.42 31.73 3.20
N PHE A 238 15.46 32.00 4.07
CA PHE A 238 14.84 31.00 4.93
C PHE A 238 13.73 30.28 4.16
N LYS A 239 13.81 28.96 4.08
CA LYS A 239 12.73 28.12 3.56
C LYS A 239 11.94 27.54 4.73
N MET A 240 10.64 27.83 4.78
CA MET A 240 9.75 27.28 5.80
C MET A 240 9.76 25.75 5.76
N PRO A 241 9.84 25.05 6.90
CA PRO A 241 9.62 23.61 6.94
C PRO A 241 8.25 23.26 6.33
N PHE A 242 8.18 22.14 5.60
CA PHE A 242 6.98 21.76 4.85
C PHE A 242 5.71 21.76 5.71
N CYS A 243 5.81 21.31 6.96
CA CYS A 243 4.69 21.31 7.89
C CYS A 243 4.25 22.72 8.31
N GLY A 244 5.16 23.68 8.43
CA GLY A 244 4.83 25.09 8.66
C GLY A 244 4.11 25.70 7.46
N MET A 245 4.57 25.40 6.25
CA MET A 245 3.89 25.79 5.01
C MET A 245 2.49 25.17 4.93
N PHE A 246 2.36 23.87 5.22
CA PHE A 246 1.08 23.19 5.23
C PHE A 246 0.12 23.82 6.24
N GLY A 247 0.58 24.00 7.49
CA GLY A 247 -0.18 24.62 8.57
C GLY A 247 -0.66 26.02 8.22
N LYS A 248 0.20 26.88 7.65
CA LYS A 248 -0.17 28.22 7.17
C LYS A 248 -1.34 28.15 6.19
N ASN A 249 -1.17 27.40 5.10
CA ASN A 249 -2.18 27.31 4.05
C ASN A 249 -3.49 26.67 4.54
N PHE A 250 -3.39 25.69 5.44
CA PHE A 250 -4.55 25.03 6.01
C PHE A 250 -5.33 25.99 6.90
N MET A 251 -4.65 26.74 7.78
CA MET A 251 -5.28 27.76 8.62
C MET A 251 -5.97 28.86 7.80
N LEU A 252 -5.36 29.31 6.70
CA LEU A 252 -6.00 30.26 5.78
C LEU A 252 -7.27 29.68 5.15
N GLY A 253 -7.32 28.36 4.90
CA GLY A 253 -8.51 27.65 4.45
C GLY A 253 -9.59 27.45 5.53
N MET A 254 -9.27 27.70 6.81
CA MET A 254 -10.22 27.57 7.92
C MET A 254 -11.11 28.80 8.12
N ASP A 255 -10.92 29.86 7.33
CA ASP A 255 -11.68 31.09 7.50
C ASP A 255 -13.21 30.84 7.49
N GLY A 256 -13.89 31.49 8.43
CA GLY A 256 -15.34 31.36 8.65
C GLY A 256 -15.84 30.00 9.15
N GLN A 257 -14.97 28.99 9.39
CA GLN A 257 -15.41 27.69 9.92
C GLN A 257 -15.54 27.72 11.45
N LYS A 258 -16.69 27.29 11.96
CA LYS A 258 -17.03 27.34 13.40
C LYS A 258 -17.12 25.98 14.07
N GLU A 259 -17.13 24.92 13.28
CA GLU A 259 -17.29 23.54 13.73
C GLU A 259 -16.39 22.62 12.91
N LEU A 260 -16.11 21.43 13.45
CA LEU A 260 -15.28 20.43 12.81
C LEU A 260 -16.09 19.17 12.47
N ASN A 261 -16.50 19.08 11.22
CA ASN A 261 -17.27 17.97 10.65
C ASN A 261 -16.83 17.72 9.20
N LEU A 262 -17.42 16.75 8.49
CA LEU A 262 -17.03 16.44 7.11
C LEU A 262 -17.19 17.65 6.18
N LYS A 263 -18.30 18.38 6.33
CA LYS A 263 -18.58 19.56 5.50
C LYS A 263 -17.53 20.66 5.68
N SER A 264 -17.19 21.00 6.93
CA SER A 264 -16.20 22.04 7.22
C SER A 264 -14.79 21.59 6.86
N LEU A 265 -14.44 20.32 7.10
CA LEU A 265 -13.15 19.75 6.67
C LEU A 265 -12.98 19.77 5.16
N SER A 266 -14.03 19.44 4.38
CA SER A 266 -13.98 19.53 2.93
C SER A 266 -13.63 20.96 2.48
N LYS A 267 -14.32 21.96 3.05
CA LYS A 267 -14.03 23.39 2.77
C LYS A 267 -12.60 23.79 3.15
N MET A 268 -12.13 23.37 4.33
CA MET A 268 -10.75 23.64 4.77
C MET A 268 -9.72 23.04 3.81
N ARG A 269 -9.94 21.81 3.34
CA ARG A 269 -9.06 21.13 2.39
C ARG A 269 -9.05 21.81 1.02
N ILE A 270 -10.21 22.26 0.54
CA ILE A 270 -10.32 23.04 -0.71
C ILE A 270 -9.57 24.38 -0.56
N GLY A 271 -9.81 25.12 0.52
CA GLY A 271 -9.12 26.38 0.80
C GLY A 271 -7.61 26.21 0.93
N PHE A 272 -7.16 25.15 1.61
CA PHE A 272 -5.75 24.76 1.67
C PHE A 272 -5.13 24.64 0.27
N LEU A 273 -5.77 23.89 -0.64
CA LEU A 273 -5.25 23.68 -2.00
C LEU A 273 -5.22 24.98 -2.80
N GLN A 274 -6.25 25.81 -2.69
CA GLN A 274 -6.30 27.11 -3.36
C GLN A 274 -5.11 27.99 -2.94
N ASN A 275 -4.87 28.12 -1.64
CA ASN A 275 -3.75 28.91 -1.11
C ASN A 275 -2.38 28.31 -1.50
N TYR A 276 -2.23 26.99 -1.35
CA TYR A 276 -1.01 26.27 -1.69
C TYR A 276 -0.63 26.42 -3.17
N PHE A 277 -1.58 26.27 -4.10
CA PHE A 277 -1.28 26.41 -5.53
C PHE A 277 -1.05 27.86 -5.97
N MET A 278 -1.54 28.83 -5.21
CA MET A 278 -1.31 30.25 -5.47
C MET A 278 0.12 30.67 -5.10
N GLU A 279 0.62 30.22 -3.95
CA GLU A 279 1.86 30.76 -3.36
C GLU A 279 3.02 29.74 -3.29
N ASP A 280 2.74 28.48 -2.96
CA ASP A 280 3.76 27.57 -2.40
C ASP A 280 4.09 26.37 -3.31
N TYR A 281 3.26 26.03 -4.29
CA TYR A 281 3.44 24.84 -5.13
C TYR A 281 4.82 24.75 -5.81
N LYS A 282 5.37 25.87 -6.29
CA LYS A 282 6.68 25.90 -6.96
C LYS A 282 7.81 25.52 -6.02
N GLU A 283 7.70 25.89 -4.75
CA GLU A 283 8.70 25.66 -3.72
C GLU A 283 8.55 24.26 -3.08
N TYR A 284 7.33 23.74 -3.00
CA TYR A 284 7.01 22.50 -2.29
C TYR A 284 6.21 21.51 -3.14
N PRO A 285 6.68 21.11 -4.34
CA PRO A 285 5.93 20.20 -5.19
C PRO A 285 5.58 18.90 -4.46
N ASN A 286 4.34 18.45 -4.59
CA ASN A 286 3.82 17.27 -3.91
C ASN A 286 2.86 16.51 -4.82
N VAL A 287 3.11 15.22 -5.02
CA VAL A 287 2.36 14.36 -5.94
C VAL A 287 0.90 14.19 -5.54
N LEU A 288 0.61 14.10 -4.24
CA LEU A 288 -0.76 13.98 -3.74
C LEU A 288 -1.53 15.27 -4.04
N PHE A 289 -0.92 16.42 -3.78
CA PHE A 289 -1.58 17.71 -4.01
C PHE A 289 -1.77 17.97 -5.52
N ALA A 290 -0.82 17.54 -6.36
CA ALA A 290 -0.97 17.58 -7.82
C ALA A 290 -2.14 16.70 -8.31
N TYR A 291 -2.37 15.54 -7.69
CA TYR A 291 -3.55 14.72 -7.98
C TYR A 291 -4.85 15.40 -7.52
N GLN A 292 -4.86 15.96 -6.31
CA GLN A 292 -6.00 16.72 -5.80
C GLN A 292 -6.31 17.96 -6.65
N LYS A 293 -5.32 18.56 -7.30
CA LYS A 293 -5.55 19.65 -8.27
C LYS A 293 -6.42 19.20 -9.44
N GLN A 294 -6.24 17.98 -9.94
CA GLN A 294 -7.06 17.44 -11.02
C GLN A 294 -8.53 17.30 -10.60
N LEU A 295 -8.77 16.87 -9.36
CA LEU A 295 -10.10 16.84 -8.76
C LEU A 295 -10.67 18.26 -8.60
N MET A 296 -9.86 19.21 -8.11
CA MET A 296 -10.27 20.61 -7.92
C MET A 296 -10.64 21.30 -9.23
N ASP A 297 -9.88 21.08 -10.31
CA ASP A 297 -10.14 21.64 -11.64
C ASP A 297 -11.43 21.11 -12.29
N ARG A 298 -11.99 20.05 -11.72
CA ARG A 298 -13.25 19.43 -12.13
C ARG A 298 -14.37 19.63 -11.13
N ASN A 299 -14.16 20.42 -10.08
CA ASN A 299 -15.09 20.59 -8.97
C ASN A 299 -15.42 19.29 -8.20
N LEU A 300 -14.56 18.27 -8.29
CA LEU A 300 -14.76 16.96 -7.64
C LEU A 300 -14.12 16.86 -6.24
N MET A 301 -13.36 17.89 -5.82
CA MET A 301 -12.63 17.86 -4.55
C MET A 301 -13.55 17.77 -3.33
N ASP A 302 -14.77 18.30 -3.40
CA ASP A 302 -15.76 18.18 -2.32
C ASP A 302 -16.20 16.72 -2.13
N ALA A 303 -16.59 16.06 -3.23
CA ALA A 303 -16.97 14.65 -3.21
C ALA A 303 -15.82 13.73 -2.79
N TYR A 304 -14.62 14.00 -3.28
CA TYR A 304 -13.42 13.27 -2.88
C TYR A 304 -13.14 13.40 -1.38
N SER A 305 -13.29 14.61 -0.81
CA SER A 305 -13.09 14.84 0.63
C SER A 305 -14.09 14.08 1.49
N HIS A 306 -15.35 14.08 1.09
CA HIS A 306 -16.40 13.31 1.77
C HIS A 306 -16.16 11.81 1.65
N TYR A 307 -15.79 11.30 0.48
CA TYR A 307 -15.42 9.89 0.28
C TYR A 307 -14.21 9.47 1.13
N LEU A 308 -13.15 10.29 1.16
CA LEU A 308 -11.92 9.99 1.87
C LEU A 308 -12.16 9.80 3.37
N LEU A 309 -13.04 10.62 3.95
CA LEU A 309 -13.28 10.70 5.39
C LEU A 309 -14.60 10.01 5.82
N GLN A 310 -15.29 9.34 4.89
CA GLN A 310 -16.64 8.81 5.10
C GLN A 310 -16.78 7.91 6.34
N MET A 311 -15.77 7.12 6.66
CA MET A 311 -15.84 6.19 7.80
C MET A 311 -15.65 6.87 9.15
N GLY A 312 -15.18 8.13 9.16
CA GLY A 312 -15.08 8.92 10.38
C GLY A 312 -16.42 9.44 10.89
N ASN A 313 -17.36 9.70 9.96
CA ASN A 313 -18.74 10.07 10.29
C ASN A 313 -19.72 9.54 9.20
N PRO A 314 -20.06 8.24 9.22
CA PRO A 314 -20.87 7.63 8.17
C PRO A 314 -22.26 8.25 8.00
N GLU A 315 -22.86 8.72 9.08
CA GLU A 315 -24.19 9.35 9.06
C GLU A 315 -24.17 10.72 8.38
N GLU A 316 -23.15 11.54 8.65
CA GLU A 316 -22.97 12.81 7.95
C GLU A 316 -22.65 12.59 6.48
N PHE A 317 -21.78 11.63 6.16
CA PHE A 317 -21.47 11.27 4.77
C PHE A 317 -22.71 10.84 4.01
N LYS A 318 -23.55 9.98 4.61
CA LYS A 318 -24.81 9.52 4.01
C LYS A 318 -25.73 10.70 3.67
N LYS A 319 -25.94 11.61 4.63
CA LYS A 319 -26.78 12.82 4.43
C LYS A 319 -26.20 13.73 3.33
N TRP A 320 -24.90 13.95 3.33
CA TRP A 320 -24.25 14.75 2.29
C TRP A 320 -24.41 14.10 0.92
N LYS A 321 -24.22 12.78 0.82
CA LYS A 321 -24.35 12.04 -0.45
C LYS A 321 -25.78 12.08 -0.99
N GLU A 322 -26.80 11.95 -0.15
CA GLU A 322 -28.22 12.08 -0.54
C GLU A 322 -28.52 13.47 -1.13
N GLN A 323 -27.84 14.51 -0.66
CA GLN A 323 -28.01 15.89 -1.14
C GLN A 323 -27.14 16.24 -2.36
N ASN A 324 -26.14 15.42 -2.67
CA ASN A 324 -25.11 15.68 -3.70
C ASN A 324 -24.90 14.46 -4.60
N GLU A 325 -25.98 13.71 -4.88
CA GLU A 325 -25.91 12.42 -5.58
C GLU A 325 -25.26 12.55 -6.96
N GLU A 326 -25.64 13.55 -7.75
CA GLU A 326 -25.09 13.81 -9.08
C GLU A 326 -23.57 14.05 -9.02
N LEU A 327 -23.12 14.94 -8.14
CA LEU A 327 -21.71 15.25 -7.93
C LEU A 327 -20.92 14.02 -7.45
N TYR A 328 -21.50 13.23 -6.54
CA TYR A 328 -20.84 12.02 -6.05
C TYR A 328 -20.70 10.96 -7.15
N ASN A 329 -21.72 10.80 -8.00
CA ASN A 329 -21.66 9.88 -9.14
C ASN A 329 -20.61 10.33 -10.16
N GLU A 330 -20.53 11.63 -10.48
CA GLU A 330 -19.49 12.18 -11.35
C GLU A 330 -18.09 11.92 -10.77
N PHE A 331 -17.92 12.10 -9.46
CA PHE A 331 -16.68 11.76 -8.76
C PHE A 331 -16.34 10.27 -8.88
N VAL A 332 -17.29 9.37 -8.64
CA VAL A 332 -17.06 7.92 -8.72
C VAL A 332 -16.66 7.51 -10.14
N ASP A 333 -17.36 8.02 -11.16
CA ASP A 333 -17.07 7.75 -12.57
C ASP A 333 -15.66 8.23 -12.93
N TRP A 334 -15.30 9.45 -12.51
CA TRP A 334 -13.96 9.99 -12.74
C TRP A 334 -12.89 9.19 -11.97
N TYR A 335 -13.11 8.92 -10.69
CA TYR A 335 -12.12 8.31 -9.79
C TYR A 335 -11.82 6.87 -10.16
N THR A 336 -12.82 6.11 -10.61
CA THR A 336 -12.68 4.69 -10.99
C THR A 336 -12.20 4.49 -12.44
N TYR A 337 -12.12 5.54 -13.24
CA TYR A 337 -11.63 5.45 -14.61
C TYR A 337 -10.11 5.22 -14.63
N PRO A 338 -9.59 4.16 -15.30
CA PRO A 338 -8.17 3.78 -15.22
C PRO A 338 -7.16 4.88 -15.58
N LYS A 339 -7.52 5.83 -16.45
CA LYS A 339 -6.61 6.94 -16.81
C LYS A 339 -6.44 7.98 -15.70
N ASN A 340 -7.33 7.98 -14.71
CA ASN A 340 -7.31 8.89 -13.58
C ASN A 340 -6.78 8.19 -12.32
N GLU A 341 -6.18 7.00 -12.44
CA GLU A 341 -5.54 6.35 -11.30
C GLU A 341 -4.40 7.22 -10.76
N PHE A 342 -4.30 7.26 -9.43
CA PHE A 342 -3.20 7.93 -8.77
C PHE A 342 -1.90 7.15 -9.02
N VAL A 343 -0.87 7.84 -9.50
CA VAL A 343 0.44 7.26 -9.76
C VAL A 343 1.51 8.02 -8.97
N VAL A 344 2.32 7.27 -8.25
CA VAL A 344 3.51 7.76 -7.55
C VAL A 344 4.73 6.99 -8.07
N ASN A 345 5.89 7.65 -8.10
CA ASN A 345 7.15 7.04 -8.53
C ASN A 345 8.30 7.55 -7.65
N ASN A 346 9.49 6.99 -7.79
CA ASN A 346 10.65 7.28 -6.94
C ASN A 346 11.06 8.76 -6.92
N THR A 347 10.72 9.53 -7.96
CA THR A 347 11.05 10.97 -8.05
C THR A 347 10.00 11.87 -7.41
N SER A 348 8.83 11.33 -7.09
CA SER A 348 7.68 12.07 -6.56
C SER A 348 7.29 11.65 -5.14
N LEU A 349 8.13 10.83 -4.49
CA LEU A 349 7.93 10.37 -3.13
C LEU A 349 7.97 11.53 -2.12
N TYR A 350 6.99 11.50 -1.21
CA TYR A 350 6.99 12.33 -0.02
C TYR A 350 7.83 11.68 1.07
N TYR A 351 8.74 12.46 1.65
CA TYR A 351 9.54 12.07 2.80
C TYR A 351 9.21 13.01 3.97
N PRO A 352 8.96 12.48 5.18
CA PRO A 352 8.94 13.29 6.39
C PRO A 352 10.32 13.94 6.55
N LYS A 353 10.40 15.26 6.37
CA LYS A 353 11.58 16.05 6.70
C LYS A 353 11.37 16.78 8.00
#